data_AF-A0A561WA36-F1
#
_entry.id   AF-A0A561WA36-F1
#
_cell.length_a   1.000
_cell.length_b   1.000
_cell.length_c   1.000
_cell.angle_alpha   90.00
_cell.angle_beta   90.00
_cell.angle_gamma   90.00
#
_symmetry.space_group_name_H-M   'P 1'
#
loop_
_entity.id
_entity.type
_entity.pdbx_description
1 polymer ?
#
loop_
_entity_poly.entity_id
_entity_poly.type
_entity_poly.pdbx_seq_one_letter_code
_entity_poly.pdbx_strand_id
1 'polypeptide(L)'
;MTDSLVDLPTATDVRDVVSRAAQALRTAGDRDWHLRAGDLSWSCWETVEHVADDLFSYAGQLAAEQPPSDRYVPWGYRRSRPDAPALTVHVDHAEGNAALVQVLEAAGGLLAAVVQVSPPQRRGFHPYGIADASGFAAMGITEVLVHLYDVAATLDLRWSPDPGVCARALRRIFADTPAGDDPWATLLWATGRVGLPGRPRRTEWRWHA
;
A
#
# COMPACT_ATOMS: atom_id res chain seq x y z
N MET A 1 -34.12 5.69 10.19
CA MET A 1 -32.66 5.74 10.42
C MET A 1 -32.03 4.89 9.35
N THR A 2 -31.64 5.52 8.24
CA THR A 2 -30.84 4.86 7.20
C THR A 2 -29.49 4.53 7.81
N ASP A 3 -29.22 3.24 7.92
CA ASP A 3 -27.90 2.69 8.15
C ASP A 3 -26.98 3.33 7.12
N SER A 4 -26.18 4.31 7.54
CA SER A 4 -25.17 4.90 6.68
C SER A 4 -24.15 3.80 6.48
N LEU A 5 -24.34 2.97 5.44
CA LEU A 5 -23.34 2.03 4.97
C LEU A 5 -22.02 2.78 4.94
N VAL A 6 -21.15 2.49 5.90
CA VAL A 6 -19.85 3.15 5.99
C VAL A 6 -19.15 2.82 4.68
N ASP A 7 -18.86 3.83 3.88
CA ASP A 7 -18.11 3.70 2.63
C ASP A 7 -16.68 3.30 3.00
N LEU A 8 -16.48 1.98 3.18
CA LEU A 8 -15.27 1.30 3.61
C LEU A 8 -14.45 0.85 2.40
N PRO A 9 -13.12 0.77 2.52
CA PRO A 9 -12.27 0.17 1.50
C PRO A 9 -12.68 -1.26 1.14
N THR A 10 -12.74 -1.54 -0.16
CA THR A 10 -13.20 -2.81 -0.71
C THR A 10 -12.13 -3.55 -1.51
N ALA A 11 -12.40 -4.81 -1.85
CA ALA A 11 -11.57 -5.57 -2.79
C ALA A 11 -11.48 -4.91 -4.18
N THR A 12 -12.56 -4.28 -4.64
CA THR A 12 -12.59 -3.54 -5.91
C THR A 12 -11.64 -2.34 -5.85
N ASP A 13 -11.65 -1.59 -4.74
CA ASP A 13 -10.72 -0.46 -4.56
C ASP A 13 -9.26 -0.90 -4.65
N VAL A 14 -8.92 -2.04 -4.04
CA VAL A 14 -7.56 -2.63 -4.13
C VAL A 14 -7.22 -2.97 -5.58
N ARG A 15 -8.12 -3.62 -6.33
CA ARG A 15 -7.86 -3.95 -7.75
C ARG A 15 -7.68 -2.70 -8.60
N ASP A 16 -8.53 -1.71 -8.41
CA ASP A 16 -8.51 -0.49 -9.21
C ASP A 16 -7.24 0.32 -8.97
N VAL A 17 -6.81 0.45 -7.71
CA VAL A 17 -5.59 1.19 -7.38
C VAL A 17 -4.34 0.48 -7.91
N VAL A 18 -4.27 -0.85 -7.79
CA VAL A 18 -3.15 -1.66 -8.30
C VAL A 18 -3.12 -1.63 -9.84
N SER A 19 -4.27 -1.75 -10.50
CA SER A 19 -4.36 -1.68 -11.97
C SER A 19 -3.87 -0.33 -12.49
N ARG A 20 -4.28 0.78 -11.84
CA ARG A 20 -3.80 2.13 -12.19
C ARG A 20 -2.31 2.29 -11.92
N ALA A 21 -1.82 1.75 -10.81
CA ALA A 21 -0.39 1.78 -10.48
C ALA A 21 0.45 1.04 -11.53
N ALA A 22 0.03 -0.17 -11.90
CA ALA A 22 0.67 -0.97 -12.92
C ALA A 22 0.65 -0.29 -14.30
N GLN A 23 -0.47 0.34 -14.68
CA GLN A 23 -0.56 1.13 -15.91
C GLN A 23 0.44 2.30 -15.92
N ALA A 24 0.56 3.05 -14.82
CA ALA A 24 1.52 4.15 -14.72
C ALA A 24 2.97 3.63 -14.81
N LEU A 25 3.32 2.61 -14.03
CA LEU A 25 4.66 2.01 -14.01
C LEU A 25 5.09 1.49 -15.40
N ARG A 26 4.17 0.88 -16.15
CA ARG A 26 4.45 0.42 -17.53
C ARG A 26 4.92 1.55 -18.46
N THR A 27 4.51 2.80 -18.23
CA THR A 27 4.96 3.93 -19.05
C THR A 27 6.43 4.30 -18.84
N ALA A 28 7.04 3.82 -17.75
CA ALA A 28 8.46 3.99 -17.43
C ALA A 28 9.22 2.66 -17.43
N GLY A 29 8.74 1.65 -18.17
CA GLY A 29 9.36 0.33 -18.22
C GLY A 29 10.83 0.34 -18.65
N ASP A 30 11.21 1.26 -19.54
CA ASP A 30 12.58 1.42 -20.05
C ASP A 30 13.47 2.33 -19.18
N ARG A 31 12.95 2.85 -18.07
CA ARG A 31 13.71 3.72 -17.16
C ARG A 31 14.53 2.90 -16.18
N ASP A 32 15.58 3.52 -15.64
CA ASP A 32 16.39 2.91 -14.58
C ASP A 32 15.65 2.96 -13.23
N TRP A 33 15.17 1.81 -12.76
CA TRP A 33 14.47 1.68 -11.49
C TRP A 33 15.42 1.46 -10.29
N HIS A 34 16.73 1.42 -10.52
CA HIS A 34 17.73 1.33 -9.44
C HIS A 34 18.08 2.71 -8.84
N LEU A 35 17.55 3.79 -9.42
CA LEU A 35 17.58 5.12 -8.82
C LEU A 35 16.69 5.18 -7.56
N ARG A 36 17.05 6.06 -6.62
CA ARG A 36 16.30 6.28 -5.37
C ARG A 36 14.87 6.74 -5.65
N ALA A 37 13.88 6.20 -4.94
CA ALA A 37 12.48 6.63 -5.02
C ALA A 37 12.23 7.88 -4.15
N GLY A 38 12.16 9.06 -4.78
CA GLY A 38 11.95 10.33 -4.10
C GLY A 38 12.94 10.54 -2.94
N ASP A 39 12.40 10.78 -1.75
CA ASP A 39 13.19 10.99 -0.53
C ASP A 39 13.66 9.68 0.13
N LEU A 40 13.17 8.51 -0.31
CA LEU A 40 13.47 7.23 0.33
C LEU A 40 14.94 6.83 0.14
N SER A 41 15.44 6.00 1.05
CA SER A 41 16.74 5.32 0.91
C SER A 41 16.68 4.10 -0.02
N TRP A 42 15.47 3.71 -0.43
CA TRP A 42 15.19 2.60 -1.33
C TRP A 42 15.18 3.07 -2.79
N SER A 43 15.54 2.17 -3.70
CA SER A 43 15.34 2.40 -5.12
C SER A 43 13.88 2.27 -5.53
N CYS A 44 13.52 2.78 -6.72
CA CYS A 44 12.18 2.55 -7.28
C CYS A 44 11.84 1.06 -7.37
N TRP A 45 12.81 0.21 -7.74
CA TRP A 45 12.65 -1.24 -7.76
C TRP A 45 12.30 -1.78 -6.37
N GLU A 46 13.13 -1.47 -5.35
CA GLU A 46 12.94 -1.95 -3.99
C GLU A 46 11.61 -1.45 -3.40
N THR A 47 11.20 -0.23 -3.75
CA THR A 47 9.91 0.34 -3.33
C THR A 47 8.72 -0.40 -3.96
N VAL A 48 8.76 -0.71 -5.26
CA VAL A 48 7.67 -1.47 -5.90
C VAL A 48 7.64 -2.92 -5.40
N GLU A 49 8.80 -3.54 -5.19
CA GLU A 49 8.91 -4.89 -4.63
C GLU A 49 8.36 -4.96 -3.20
N HIS A 50 8.67 -3.95 -2.39
CA HIS A 50 8.10 -3.79 -1.05
C HIS A 50 6.57 -3.68 -1.08
N VAL A 51 6.00 -2.87 -1.96
CA VAL A 51 4.53 -2.77 -2.09
C VAL A 51 3.95 -4.14 -2.47
N ALA A 52 4.56 -4.88 -3.40
CA ALA A 52 4.09 -6.22 -3.74
C ALA A 52 4.16 -7.19 -2.55
N ASP A 53 5.23 -7.15 -1.77
CA ASP A 53 5.39 -7.97 -0.57
C ASP A 53 4.38 -7.63 0.54
N ASP A 54 4.08 -6.34 0.74
CA ASP A 54 3.09 -5.89 1.71
C ASP A 54 1.69 -6.38 1.32
N LEU A 55 1.30 -6.23 0.05
CA LEU A 55 0.02 -6.75 -0.44
C LEU A 55 -0.08 -8.27 -0.25
N PHE A 56 0.99 -9.01 -0.55
CA PHE A 56 1.06 -10.45 -0.32
C PHE A 56 0.95 -10.80 1.18
N SER A 57 1.72 -10.12 2.03
CA SER A 57 1.76 -10.36 3.46
C SER A 57 0.42 -10.03 4.13
N TYR A 58 -0.22 -8.93 3.73
CA TYR A 58 -1.57 -8.54 4.17
C TYR A 58 -2.63 -9.56 3.75
N ALA A 59 -2.53 -10.12 2.54
CA ALA A 59 -3.39 -11.23 2.12
C ALA A 59 -3.16 -12.45 3.04
N GLY A 60 -1.90 -12.78 3.34
CA GLY A 60 -1.53 -13.87 4.25
C GLY A 60 -2.14 -13.71 5.65
N GLN A 61 -2.19 -12.49 6.19
CA GLN A 61 -2.78 -12.19 7.50
C GLN A 61 -4.27 -12.53 7.61
N LEU A 62 -4.98 -12.59 6.49
CA LEU A 62 -6.40 -12.93 6.46
C LEU A 62 -6.67 -14.31 5.88
N ALA A 63 -5.72 -14.90 5.15
CA ALA A 63 -5.91 -16.18 4.45
C ALA A 63 -5.98 -17.38 5.42
N ALA A 64 -5.22 -17.37 6.51
CA ALA A 64 -5.23 -18.46 7.49
C ALA A 64 -6.60 -18.58 8.18
N GLU A 65 -7.10 -19.80 8.40
CA GLU A 65 -8.39 -20.01 9.08
C GLU A 65 -8.40 -19.40 10.50
N GLN A 66 -7.26 -19.49 11.17
CA GLN A 66 -6.98 -18.90 12.49
C GLN A 66 -5.73 -18.02 12.39
N PRO A 67 -5.84 -16.75 11.97
CA PRO A 67 -4.69 -15.88 11.86
C PRO A 67 -4.04 -15.59 13.21
N PRO A 68 -2.70 -15.39 13.26
CA PRO A 68 -2.06 -14.91 14.47
C PRO A 68 -2.55 -13.50 14.84
N SER A 69 -2.71 -13.24 16.13
CA SER A 69 -3.17 -11.96 16.67
C SER A 69 -2.06 -11.09 17.26
N ASP A 70 -0.82 -11.61 17.33
CA ASP A 70 0.33 -10.96 17.99
C ASP A 70 1.56 -10.82 17.09
N ARG A 71 1.51 -11.37 15.86
CA ARG A 71 2.61 -11.34 14.89
C ARG A 71 2.09 -11.51 13.46
N TYR A 72 2.94 -11.19 12.49
CA TYR A 72 2.70 -11.65 11.12
C TYR A 72 2.76 -13.18 11.05
N VAL A 73 2.06 -13.75 10.06
CA VAL A 73 2.28 -15.11 9.60
C VAL A 73 3.79 -15.27 9.37
N PRO A 74 4.41 -16.36 9.88
CA PRO A 74 5.85 -16.51 9.91
C PRO A 74 6.42 -16.92 8.54
N TRP A 75 6.21 -16.08 7.54
CA TRP A 75 6.88 -16.17 6.24
C TRP A 75 8.40 -16.00 6.40
N GLY A 76 9.15 -16.50 5.43
CA GLY A 76 10.59 -16.32 5.40
C GLY A 76 10.96 -14.97 4.78
N TYR A 77 11.60 -14.10 5.56
CA TYR A 77 12.06 -12.80 5.08
C TYR A 77 13.55 -12.79 4.76
N ARG A 78 13.94 -12.00 3.75
CA ARG A 78 15.32 -11.71 3.38
C ARG A 78 15.46 -10.24 2.96
N ARG A 79 16.63 -9.67 3.19
CA ARG A 79 17.02 -8.37 2.64
C ARG A 79 18.01 -8.60 1.50
N SER A 80 17.85 -7.87 0.39
CA SER A 80 18.80 -7.89 -0.72
C SER A 80 20.11 -7.16 -0.38
N ARG A 81 20.06 -6.16 0.52
CA ARG A 81 21.20 -5.42 1.08
C ARG A 81 20.86 -4.89 2.49
N PRO A 82 21.84 -4.44 3.32
CA PRO A 82 21.61 -4.09 4.73
C PRO A 82 20.41 -3.17 5.02
N ASP A 83 20.22 -2.13 4.20
CA ASP A 83 19.16 -1.13 4.38
C ASP A 83 17.96 -1.28 3.44
N ALA A 84 17.95 -2.32 2.60
CA ALA A 84 16.79 -2.67 1.78
C ALA A 84 15.68 -3.27 2.64
N PRO A 85 14.41 -3.18 2.23
CA PRO A 85 13.32 -3.79 2.96
C PRO A 85 13.50 -5.31 3.12
N ALA A 86 12.93 -5.88 4.18
CA ALA A 86 12.97 -7.32 4.44
C ALA A 86 11.70 -7.95 3.87
N LEU A 87 11.84 -8.71 2.79
CA LEU A 87 10.71 -9.15 1.96
C LEU A 87 10.65 -10.69 1.86
N THR A 88 9.47 -11.21 1.57
CA THR A 88 9.22 -12.60 1.16
C THR A 88 9.12 -12.73 -0.36
N VAL A 89 8.46 -11.76 -1.01
CA VAL A 89 8.30 -11.66 -2.47
C VAL A 89 9.49 -10.90 -3.05
N HIS A 90 10.20 -11.54 -3.99
CA HIS A 90 11.34 -10.98 -4.70
C HIS A 90 11.18 -11.25 -6.20
N VAL A 91 11.72 -10.37 -7.04
CA VAL A 91 11.78 -10.58 -8.49
C VAL A 91 13.24 -10.75 -8.90
N ASP A 92 13.51 -11.74 -9.76
CA ASP A 92 14.84 -11.86 -10.34
C ASP A 92 15.12 -10.61 -11.21
N HIS A 93 16.19 -9.89 -10.90
CA HIS A 93 16.60 -8.70 -11.63
C HIS A 93 16.77 -8.95 -13.13
N ALA A 94 17.10 -10.18 -13.55
CA ALA A 94 17.23 -10.55 -14.95
C ALA A 94 15.89 -10.47 -15.73
N GLU A 95 14.75 -10.56 -15.04
CA GLU A 95 13.41 -10.50 -15.63
C GLU A 95 12.96 -9.05 -15.92
N GLY A 96 13.63 -8.06 -15.29
CA GLY A 96 13.43 -6.63 -15.54
C GLY A 96 12.12 -6.05 -15.01
N ASN A 97 11.93 -4.74 -15.26
CA ASN A 97 10.86 -3.93 -14.66
C ASN A 97 9.44 -4.45 -15.00
N ALA A 98 9.25 -5.00 -16.20
CA ALA A 98 7.95 -5.51 -16.63
C ALA A 98 7.49 -6.71 -15.78
N ALA A 99 8.42 -7.59 -15.38
CA ALA A 99 8.12 -8.71 -14.49
C ALA A 99 7.75 -8.22 -13.08
N LEU A 100 8.42 -7.19 -12.58
CA LEU A 100 8.07 -6.58 -11.29
C LEU A 100 6.67 -5.98 -11.28
N VAL A 101 6.22 -5.37 -12.39
CA VAL A 101 4.82 -4.92 -12.52
C VAL A 101 3.83 -6.10 -12.46
N GLN A 102 4.15 -7.23 -13.10
CA GLN A 102 3.30 -8.42 -13.04
C GLN A 102 3.20 -8.98 -11.62
N VAL A 103 4.29 -8.96 -10.87
CA VAL A 103 4.33 -9.39 -9.47
C VAL A 103 3.49 -8.47 -8.57
N LEU A 104 3.55 -7.15 -8.79
CA LEU A 104 2.65 -6.20 -8.13
C LEU A 104 1.18 -6.49 -8.44
N GLU A 105 0.83 -6.73 -9.72
CA GLU A 105 -0.53 -7.06 -10.13
C GLU A 105 -1.02 -8.37 -9.49
N ALA A 106 -0.17 -9.40 -9.44
CA ALA A 106 -0.48 -10.67 -8.81
C ALA A 106 -0.72 -10.51 -7.29
N ALA A 107 0.16 -9.80 -6.58
CA ALA A 107 0.03 -9.56 -5.14
C ALA A 107 -1.23 -8.74 -4.82
N GLY A 108 -1.53 -7.71 -5.60
CA GLY A 108 -2.78 -6.95 -5.48
C GLY A 108 -4.03 -7.81 -5.75
N GLY A 109 -3.96 -8.70 -6.73
CA GLY A 109 -5.00 -9.68 -7.01
C GLY A 109 -5.26 -10.64 -5.84
N LEU A 110 -4.19 -11.13 -5.20
CA LEU A 110 -4.26 -11.97 -4.00
C LEU A 110 -4.93 -11.23 -2.84
N LEU A 111 -4.48 -10.01 -2.51
CA LEU A 111 -5.09 -9.22 -1.44
C LEU A 111 -6.57 -8.97 -1.72
N ALA A 112 -6.91 -8.52 -2.92
CA ALA A 112 -8.30 -8.28 -3.30
C ALA A 112 -9.16 -9.54 -3.18
N ALA A 113 -8.67 -10.70 -3.63
CA ALA A 113 -9.38 -11.96 -3.51
C ALA A 113 -9.61 -12.35 -2.05
N VAL A 114 -8.58 -12.25 -1.20
CA VAL A 114 -8.70 -12.57 0.23
C VAL A 114 -9.64 -11.61 0.94
N VAL A 115 -9.55 -10.30 0.67
CA VAL A 115 -10.48 -9.29 1.21
C VAL A 115 -11.93 -9.63 0.84
N GLN A 116 -12.17 -10.03 -0.42
CA GLN A 116 -13.50 -10.34 -0.93
C GLN A 116 -14.15 -11.55 -0.24
N VAL A 117 -13.36 -12.58 0.09
CA VAL A 117 -13.86 -13.86 0.61
C VAL A 117 -13.70 -14.02 2.12
N SER A 118 -12.99 -13.11 2.78
CA SER A 118 -12.79 -13.16 4.23
C SER A 118 -14.11 -13.04 4.99
N PRO A 119 -14.40 -13.92 5.96
CA PRO A 119 -15.61 -13.79 6.75
C PRO A 119 -15.56 -12.52 7.63
N PRO A 120 -16.70 -11.89 7.95
CA PRO A 120 -16.74 -10.61 8.68
C PRO A 120 -16.02 -10.62 10.04
N GLN A 121 -15.87 -11.79 10.67
CA GLN A 121 -15.21 -11.97 11.96
C GLN A 121 -13.69 -12.20 11.83
N ARG A 122 -13.17 -12.44 10.62
CA ARG A 122 -11.74 -12.66 10.38
C ARG A 122 -10.97 -11.41 10.80
N ARG A 123 -9.92 -11.61 11.58
CA ARG A 123 -9.02 -10.55 12.05
C ARG A 123 -7.58 -11.01 11.88
N GLY A 124 -6.72 -10.11 11.40
CA GLY A 124 -5.30 -10.34 11.24
C GLY A 124 -4.49 -9.27 11.98
N PHE A 125 -3.30 -9.65 12.42
CA PHE A 125 -2.38 -8.73 13.10
C PHE A 125 -1.67 -7.78 12.12
N HIS A 126 -1.47 -6.54 12.54
CA HIS A 126 -0.49 -5.60 12.00
C HIS A 126 0.23 -4.94 13.19
N PRO A 127 1.51 -4.53 13.10
CA PRO A 127 2.20 -3.82 14.18
C PRO A 127 1.47 -2.56 14.67
N TYR A 128 0.61 -1.98 13.84
CA TYR A 128 -0.24 -0.82 14.14
C TYR A 128 -1.70 -1.16 14.48
N GLY A 129 -1.99 -2.43 14.80
CA GLY A 129 -3.25 -2.90 15.36
C GLY A 129 -3.82 -4.13 14.63
N ILE A 130 -4.92 -4.67 15.15
CA ILE A 130 -5.60 -5.85 14.59
C ILE A 130 -6.74 -5.37 13.68
N ALA A 131 -6.72 -5.78 12.41
CA ALA A 131 -7.65 -5.33 11.39
C ALA A 131 -8.52 -6.46 10.82
N ASP A 132 -9.67 -6.07 10.28
CA ASP A 132 -10.53 -6.89 9.42
C ASP A 132 -10.20 -6.71 7.93
N ALA A 133 -10.98 -7.32 7.05
CA ALA A 133 -10.81 -7.23 5.60
C ALA A 133 -10.77 -5.78 5.09
N SER A 134 -11.63 -4.90 5.62
CA SER A 134 -11.64 -3.49 5.23
C SER A 134 -10.39 -2.74 5.68
N GLY A 135 -9.84 -3.09 6.85
CA GLY A 135 -8.60 -2.52 7.37
C GLY A 135 -7.39 -2.91 6.52
N PHE A 136 -7.25 -4.19 6.17
CA PHE A 136 -6.17 -4.62 5.29
C PHE A 136 -6.32 -4.10 3.86
N ALA A 137 -7.55 -3.93 3.36
CA ALA A 137 -7.78 -3.22 2.10
C ALA A 137 -7.28 -1.76 2.18
N ALA A 138 -7.58 -1.05 3.28
CA ALA A 138 -7.12 0.32 3.51
C ALA A 138 -5.58 0.42 3.56
N MET A 139 -4.93 -0.52 4.23
CA MET A 139 -3.47 -0.59 4.32
C MET A 139 -2.86 -0.81 2.94
N GLY A 140 -3.30 -1.84 2.20
CA GLY A 140 -2.79 -2.12 0.86
C GLY A 140 -3.01 -0.98 -0.13
N ILE A 141 -4.17 -0.31 -0.07
CA ILE A 141 -4.42 0.91 -0.85
C ILE A 141 -3.41 2.00 -0.46
N THR A 142 -3.22 2.23 0.83
CA THR A 142 -2.28 3.25 1.31
C THR A 142 -0.88 2.98 0.78
N GLU A 143 -0.36 1.76 0.92
CA GLU A 143 0.96 1.38 0.41
C GLU A 143 1.11 1.73 -1.08
N VAL A 144 0.19 1.25 -1.92
CA VAL A 144 0.24 1.49 -3.37
C VAL A 144 0.24 2.98 -3.67
N LEU A 145 -0.66 3.74 -3.03
CA LEU A 145 -0.81 5.17 -3.30
C LEU A 145 0.44 5.96 -2.98
N VAL A 146 0.97 5.79 -1.76
CA VAL A 146 2.04 6.63 -1.25
C VAL A 146 3.41 6.22 -1.79
N HIS A 147 3.64 4.92 -2.01
CA HIS A 147 4.90 4.48 -2.59
C HIS A 147 4.98 4.69 -4.09
N LEU A 148 3.84 4.72 -4.80
CA LEU A 148 3.87 5.15 -6.19
C LEU A 148 4.06 6.67 -6.31
N TYR A 149 3.68 7.48 -5.31
CA TYR A 149 4.11 8.88 -5.25
C TYR A 149 5.64 8.99 -5.14
N ASP A 150 6.25 8.20 -4.25
CA ASP A 150 7.70 8.18 -4.06
C ASP A 150 8.43 7.78 -5.36
N VAL A 151 7.93 6.74 -6.05
CA VAL A 151 8.46 6.27 -7.34
C VAL A 151 8.24 7.29 -8.47
N ALA A 152 7.05 7.90 -8.53
CA ALA A 152 6.69 8.84 -9.57
C ALA A 152 7.58 10.09 -9.59
N ALA A 153 8.01 10.55 -8.41
CA ALA A 153 8.92 11.68 -8.28
C ALA A 153 10.26 11.46 -8.99
N THR A 154 10.76 10.22 -9.02
CA THR A 154 12.03 9.87 -9.66
C THR A 154 11.86 9.50 -11.13
N LEU A 155 10.81 8.74 -11.46
CA LEU A 155 10.59 8.21 -12.80
C LEU A 155 9.83 9.17 -13.74
N ASP A 156 9.49 10.37 -13.26
CA ASP A 156 8.69 11.39 -13.97
C ASP A 156 7.33 10.82 -14.44
N LEU A 157 6.68 10.06 -13.57
CA LEU A 157 5.38 9.45 -13.84
C LEU A 157 4.26 10.43 -13.50
N ARG A 158 3.22 10.43 -14.34
CA ARG A 158 1.94 11.06 -13.96
C ARG A 158 1.21 10.17 -12.97
N TRP A 159 1.20 10.56 -11.71
CA TRP A 159 0.48 9.87 -10.64
C TRP A 159 -0.56 10.77 -9.99
N SER A 160 -1.84 10.45 -10.19
CA SER A 160 -2.98 11.16 -9.62
C SER A 160 -4.04 10.15 -9.18
N PRO A 161 -4.07 9.78 -7.89
CA PRO A 161 -5.05 8.86 -7.34
C PRO A 161 -6.49 9.35 -7.43
N ASP A 162 -7.45 8.42 -7.29
CA ASP A 162 -8.85 8.75 -7.09
C ASP A 162 -9.05 9.33 -5.66
N PRO A 163 -9.55 10.57 -5.51
CA PRO A 163 -9.79 11.18 -4.21
C PRO A 163 -10.77 10.38 -3.34
N GLY A 164 -11.73 9.67 -3.93
CA GLY A 164 -12.70 8.85 -3.20
C GLY A 164 -12.04 7.66 -2.50
N VAL A 165 -11.11 6.99 -3.18
CA VAL A 165 -10.32 5.89 -2.60
C VAL A 165 -9.41 6.40 -1.48
N CYS A 166 -8.76 7.55 -1.69
CA CYS A 166 -7.95 8.19 -0.65
C CYS A 166 -8.79 8.52 0.60
N ALA A 167 -10.01 9.06 0.41
CA ALA A 167 -10.91 9.40 1.50
C ALA A 167 -11.38 8.15 2.28
N ARG A 168 -11.67 7.04 1.58
CA ARG A 168 -12.01 5.75 2.23
C ARG A 168 -10.86 5.24 3.09
N ALA A 169 -9.63 5.23 2.57
CA ALA A 169 -8.45 4.80 3.31
C ALA A 169 -8.20 5.69 4.54
N LEU A 170 -8.23 7.02 4.37
CA LEU A 170 -8.09 7.98 5.46
C LEU A 170 -9.11 7.76 6.57
N ARG A 171 -10.39 7.66 6.23
CA ARG A 171 -11.45 7.39 7.23
C ARG A 171 -11.23 6.07 7.96
N ARG A 172 -10.70 5.05 7.28
CA ARG A 172 -10.55 3.71 7.86
C ARG A 172 -9.36 3.60 8.79
N ILE A 173 -8.22 4.22 8.46
CA ILE A 173 -6.96 3.99 9.21
C ILE A 173 -6.24 5.27 9.67
N PHE A 174 -6.75 6.46 9.36
CA PHE A 174 -6.20 7.75 9.80
C PHE A 174 -7.30 8.66 10.39
N ALA A 175 -8.00 8.17 11.41
CA ALA A 175 -9.15 8.86 12.01
C ALA A 175 -8.83 10.23 12.63
N ASP A 176 -7.56 10.53 12.88
CA ASP A 176 -7.06 11.81 13.38
C ASP A 176 -6.88 12.87 12.28
N THR A 177 -7.13 12.52 11.02
CA THR A 177 -6.92 13.43 9.91
C THR A 177 -8.02 14.48 9.77
N PRO A 178 -7.67 15.72 9.39
CA PRO A 178 -8.63 16.81 9.26
C PRO A 178 -9.69 16.53 8.18
N ALA A 179 -10.95 16.77 8.50
CA ALA A 179 -12.05 16.65 7.54
C ALA A 179 -12.09 17.87 6.59
N GLY A 180 -12.47 17.62 5.33
CA GLY A 180 -12.78 18.68 4.35
C GLY A 180 -11.61 19.13 3.48
N ASP A 181 -10.39 18.66 3.74
CA ASP A 181 -9.22 18.90 2.88
C ASP A 181 -9.20 17.95 1.68
N ASP A 182 -8.37 18.24 0.66
CA ASP A 182 -8.12 17.33 -0.45
C ASP A 182 -7.62 15.96 0.09
N PRO A 183 -8.32 14.84 -0.18
CA PRO A 183 -7.99 13.55 0.41
C PRO A 183 -6.60 13.04 0.03
N TRP A 184 -6.11 13.35 -1.17
CA TRP A 184 -4.80 12.88 -1.61
C TRP A 184 -3.68 13.65 -0.91
N ALA A 185 -3.73 14.98 -0.90
CA ALA A 185 -2.80 15.81 -0.16
C ALA A 185 -2.81 15.48 1.34
N THR A 186 -3.99 15.20 1.91
CA THR A 186 -4.15 14.79 3.30
C THR A 186 -3.48 13.45 3.58
N LEU A 187 -3.61 12.47 2.68
CA LEU A 187 -2.94 11.17 2.81
C LEU A 187 -1.42 11.30 2.73
N LEU A 188 -0.90 12.11 1.81
CA LEU A 188 0.53 12.40 1.72
C LEU A 188 1.05 13.10 2.99
N TRP A 189 0.29 14.02 3.57
CA TRP A 189 0.66 14.68 4.83
C TRP A 189 0.61 13.71 6.01
N ALA A 190 -0.46 12.91 6.12
CA ALA A 190 -0.66 11.94 7.18
C ALA A 190 0.46 10.89 7.23
N THR A 191 1.04 10.59 6.06
CA THR A 191 2.14 9.63 5.88
C THR A 191 3.51 10.30 5.71
N GLY A 192 3.63 11.57 6.10
CA GLY A 192 4.91 12.26 6.21
C GLY A 192 5.64 12.50 4.88
N ARG A 193 4.95 12.58 3.74
CA ARG A 193 5.54 12.96 2.45
C ARG A 193 5.55 14.48 2.21
N VAL A 194 4.49 15.18 2.63
CA VAL A 194 4.33 16.62 2.36
C VAL A 194 3.88 17.40 3.59
N GLY A 195 4.01 18.73 3.54
CA GLY A 195 3.31 19.65 4.43
C GLY A 195 1.99 20.12 3.83
N LEU A 196 1.09 20.66 4.65
CA LEU A 196 -0.12 21.36 4.22
C LEU A 196 -0.05 22.84 4.66
N PRO A 197 -0.88 23.74 4.08
CA PRO A 197 -0.99 25.11 4.57
C PRO A 197 -1.27 25.14 6.08
N GLY A 198 -0.37 25.77 6.84
CA GLY A 198 -0.47 25.85 8.31
C GLY A 198 -0.19 24.55 9.07
N ARG A 199 0.21 23.46 8.40
CA ARG A 199 0.59 22.19 9.05
C ARG A 199 1.90 21.66 8.49
N PRO A 200 2.99 21.65 9.26
CA PRO A 200 4.28 21.15 8.78
C PRO A 200 4.20 19.66 8.41
N ARG A 201 5.13 19.21 7.57
CA ARG A 201 5.32 17.79 7.22
C ARG A 201 5.53 16.98 8.50
N ARG A 202 4.80 15.88 8.66
CA ARG A 202 4.99 14.95 9.78
C ARG A 202 6.36 14.28 9.69
N THR A 203 7.10 14.25 10.78
CA THR A 203 8.39 13.52 10.90
C THR A 203 8.20 12.11 11.43
N GLU A 204 7.10 11.87 12.13
CA GLU A 204 6.67 10.56 12.63
C GLU A 204 5.19 10.38 12.32
N TRP A 205 4.80 9.17 11.94
CA TRP A 205 3.41 8.82 11.67
C TRP A 205 3.17 7.33 11.87
N ARG A 206 1.91 6.98 12.12
CA ARG A 206 1.39 5.62 12.06
C ARG A 206 -0.08 5.69 11.65
N TRP A 207 -0.59 4.65 11.03
CA TRP A 207 -2.03 4.44 10.92
C TRP A 207 -2.58 3.66 12.11
N HIS A 208 -3.89 3.52 12.16
CA HIS A 208 -4.65 2.80 13.17
C HIS A 208 -5.51 1.74 12.50
N ALA A 209 -5.08 0.47 12.63
CA ALA A 209 -5.71 -0.69 12.00
C ALA A 209 -7.16 -0.94 12.42
#